data_AF-A0A660UGY2-F1
#
_entry.id   AF-A0A660UGY2-F1
#
_cell.length_a   1.000
_cell.length_b   1.000
_cell.length_c   1.000
_cell.angle_alpha   90.00
_cell.angle_beta   90.00
_cell.angle_gamma   90.00
#
_symmetry.space_group_name_H-M   'P 1'
#
loop_
_entity.id
_entity.type
_entity.pdbx_description
1 polymer ?
#
loop_
_entity_poly.entity_id
_entity_poly.type
_entity_poly.pdbx_seq_one_letter_code
_entity_poly.pdbx_strand_id
1 'polypeptide(L)'
;EYTRKFYHPADRQWEELIANDMGRVKALSSWKAKIRQDWSDLEIREVQTRTLDGETFTEFGDQQSELSVGSEVQVQAQIHLGRLEPQDVAVQVYFGHVDSSGRIKDGQIAEMTYEQDTLDPQRVASFSGTIPCRISGRHGYALRILPQHEDLIESYEPGLILWESGR
;
A
#
# COMPACT_ATOMS: atom_id res chain seq x y z
N GLU A 1 -33.27 6.42 1.04
CA GLU A 1 -33.61 5.28 0.16
C GLU A 1 -32.35 4.76 -0.53
N TYR A 2 -31.46 4.06 0.19
CA TYR A 2 -30.13 3.64 -0.30
C TYR A 2 -29.63 2.35 0.39
N THR A 3 -30.51 1.39 0.66
CA THR A 3 -30.16 0.21 1.49
C THR A 3 -30.62 -1.12 0.91
N ARG A 4 -30.88 -1.21 -0.41
CA ARG A 4 -31.48 -2.43 -1.01
C ARG A 4 -30.86 -2.95 -2.30
N LYS A 5 -29.60 -2.62 -2.63
CA LYS A 5 -28.99 -3.14 -3.88
C LYS A 5 -27.62 -3.80 -3.81
N PHE A 6 -26.98 -3.91 -2.65
CA PHE A 6 -25.62 -4.51 -2.57
C PHE A 6 -25.50 -5.82 -1.80
N TYR A 7 -26.59 -6.37 -1.24
CA TYR A 7 -26.52 -7.62 -0.46
C TYR A 7 -26.68 -8.91 -1.28
N HIS A 8 -26.99 -8.86 -2.58
CA HIS A 8 -27.36 -10.06 -3.33
C HIS A 8 -26.25 -10.81 -4.11
N PRO A 9 -25.04 -10.30 -4.38
CA PRO A 9 -23.98 -11.15 -4.94
C PRO A 9 -23.33 -12.05 -3.86
N ALA A 10 -23.41 -11.66 -2.59
CA ALA A 10 -22.79 -12.38 -1.47
C ALA A 10 -23.46 -13.73 -1.16
N ASP A 11 -24.73 -13.91 -1.51
CA ASP A 11 -25.48 -15.13 -1.19
C ASP A 11 -25.05 -16.36 -2.00
N ARG A 12 -24.58 -16.19 -3.25
CA ARG A 12 -24.13 -17.37 -4.04
C ARG A 12 -22.76 -17.89 -3.63
N GLN A 13 -21.86 -17.02 -3.17
CA GLN A 13 -20.58 -17.45 -2.60
C GLN A 13 -20.75 -18.06 -1.21
N TRP A 14 -21.82 -17.70 -0.49
CA TRP A 14 -22.12 -18.23 0.84
C TRP A 14 -22.38 -19.75 0.80
N GLU A 15 -23.07 -20.26 -0.21
CA GLU A 15 -23.36 -21.70 -0.35
C GLU A 15 -22.11 -22.54 -0.67
N GLU A 16 -21.17 -22.02 -1.47
CA GLU A 16 -19.89 -22.69 -1.75
C GLU A 16 -18.91 -22.61 -0.56
N LEU A 17 -18.96 -21.52 0.24
CA LEU A 17 -18.15 -21.34 1.46
C LEU A 17 -18.66 -22.17 2.66
N ILE A 18 -19.97 -22.37 2.80
CA ILE A 18 -20.57 -23.17 3.88
C ILE A 18 -20.21 -24.66 3.76
N ALA A 19 -20.01 -25.15 2.52
CA ALA A 19 -19.75 -26.56 2.29
C ALA A 19 -18.37 -27.02 2.78
N ASN A 20 -17.39 -26.12 3.00
CA ASN A 20 -16.02 -26.52 3.30
C ASN A 20 -15.27 -25.80 4.44
N ASP A 21 -15.61 -24.59 4.92
CA ASP A 21 -14.87 -24.05 6.09
C ASP A 21 -15.47 -22.79 6.77
N MET A 22 -16.34 -22.97 7.78
CA MET A 22 -16.82 -21.85 8.62
C MET A 22 -15.67 -21.10 9.36
N GLY A 23 -14.49 -21.70 9.48
CA GLY A 23 -13.33 -21.09 10.15
C GLY A 23 -12.78 -19.87 9.40
N ARG A 24 -12.53 -20.02 8.09
CA ARG A 24 -11.96 -18.96 7.23
C ARG A 24 -12.87 -17.75 7.12
N VAL A 25 -14.18 -17.97 6.97
CA VAL A 25 -15.17 -16.89 6.91
C VAL A 25 -15.21 -16.07 8.21
N LYS A 26 -15.12 -16.73 9.37
CA LYS A 26 -15.07 -16.05 10.67
C LYS A 26 -13.76 -15.29 10.86
N ALA A 27 -12.63 -15.87 10.45
CA ALA A 27 -11.32 -15.23 10.49
C ALA A 27 -11.31 -13.94 9.64
N LEU A 28 -11.74 -14.03 8.38
CA LEU A 28 -11.85 -12.88 7.48
C LEU A 28 -12.79 -11.80 8.04
N SER A 29 -13.93 -12.18 8.60
CA SER A 29 -14.88 -11.22 9.19
C SER A 29 -14.28 -10.49 10.40
N SER A 30 -13.57 -11.23 11.26
CA SER A 30 -12.89 -10.67 12.44
C SER A 30 -11.76 -9.74 12.02
N TRP A 31 -10.98 -10.14 11.01
CA TRP A 31 -9.93 -9.33 10.41
C TRP A 31 -10.49 -8.04 9.80
N LYS A 32 -11.58 -8.10 9.01
CA LYS A 32 -12.24 -6.92 8.43
C LYS A 32 -12.71 -5.93 9.51
N ALA A 33 -13.19 -6.43 10.66
CA ALA A 33 -13.58 -5.59 11.79
C ALA A 33 -12.37 -4.91 12.46
N LYS A 34 -11.30 -5.68 12.74
CA LYS A 34 -10.03 -5.19 13.27
C LYS A 34 -9.47 -4.07 12.38
N ILE A 35 -9.34 -4.34 11.08
CA ILE A 35 -8.79 -3.38 10.13
C ILE A 35 -9.57 -2.07 10.13
N ARG A 36 -10.90 -2.11 10.07
CA ARG A 36 -11.71 -0.87 10.08
C ARG A 36 -11.58 -0.07 11.38
N GLN A 37 -11.41 -0.75 12.50
CA GLN A 37 -11.28 -0.12 13.80
C GLN A 37 -9.91 0.54 13.98
N ASP A 38 -8.85 -0.15 13.58
CA ASP A 38 -7.48 0.25 13.88
C ASP A 38 -6.80 1.01 12.71
N TRP A 39 -7.46 1.15 11.55
CA TRP A 39 -6.89 1.83 10.37
C TRP A 39 -6.46 3.28 10.63
N SER A 40 -7.18 3.99 11.50
CA SER A 40 -6.87 5.40 11.82
C SER A 40 -5.55 5.58 12.57
N ASP A 41 -5.03 4.50 13.15
CA ASP A 41 -3.76 4.52 13.87
C ASP A 41 -2.57 4.31 12.91
N LEU A 42 -2.81 3.97 11.64
CA LEU A 42 -1.75 3.86 10.63
C LEU A 42 -1.20 5.24 10.27
N GLU A 43 0.13 5.34 10.24
CA GLU A 43 0.81 6.55 9.82
C GLU A 43 2.08 6.22 9.04
N ILE A 44 2.26 6.90 7.90
CA ILE A 44 3.51 6.88 7.16
C ILE A 44 4.41 7.94 7.81
N ARG A 45 5.43 7.49 8.55
CA ARG A 45 6.29 8.36 9.38
C ARG A 45 7.38 9.03 8.56
N GLU A 46 8.04 8.24 7.73
CA GLU A 46 9.17 8.66 6.94
C GLU A 46 9.20 7.84 5.67
N VAL A 47 9.52 8.49 4.55
CA VAL A 47 9.80 7.81 3.31
C VAL A 47 11.07 8.41 2.72
N GLN A 48 11.97 7.52 2.29
CA GLN A 48 13.25 7.88 1.70
C GLN A 48 13.41 7.18 0.36
N THR A 49 14.10 7.83 -0.56
CA THR A 49 14.43 7.25 -1.87
C THR A 49 15.93 7.29 -2.12
N ARG A 50 16.43 6.30 -2.85
CA ARG A 50 17.82 6.25 -3.29
C ARG A 50 17.87 5.78 -4.73
N THR A 51 18.52 6.56 -5.60
CA THR A 51 18.89 6.09 -6.93
C THR A 51 20.10 5.16 -6.82
N LEU A 52 20.12 4.03 -7.52
CA LEU A 52 21.29 3.13 -7.47
C LEU A 52 22.58 3.78 -8.03
N ASP A 53 22.42 4.84 -8.83
CA ASP A 53 23.53 5.60 -9.43
C ASP A 53 24.08 6.70 -8.49
N GLY A 54 23.39 6.98 -7.38
CA GLY A 54 23.73 7.98 -6.38
C GLY A 54 23.87 7.37 -4.98
N GLU A 55 24.89 7.76 -4.23
CA GLU A 55 25.17 7.16 -2.91
C GLU A 55 24.32 7.73 -1.75
N THR A 56 23.34 8.59 -2.01
CA THR A 56 22.64 9.36 -0.97
C THR A 56 21.13 9.16 -1.01
N PHE A 57 20.52 8.94 0.15
CA PHE A 57 19.06 8.93 0.31
C PHE A 57 18.53 10.37 0.29
N THR A 58 17.48 10.61 -0.49
CA THR A 58 16.76 11.89 -0.54
C THR A 58 15.35 11.73 0.03
N GLU A 59 14.83 12.80 0.65
CA GLU A 59 13.46 12.83 1.18
C GLU A 59 12.45 12.56 0.06
N PHE A 60 11.44 11.73 0.37
CA PHE A 60 10.33 11.42 -0.52
C PHE A 60 9.40 12.62 -0.62
N GLY A 61 9.07 13.05 -1.83
CA GLY A 61 8.17 14.18 -2.07
C GLY A 61 8.85 15.49 -2.43
N ASP A 62 10.19 15.57 -2.32
CA ASP A 62 10.93 16.72 -2.83
C ASP A 62 10.96 16.66 -4.37
N GLN A 63 9.95 17.33 -4.92
CA GLN A 63 9.63 17.63 -6.31
C GLN A 63 10.50 16.99 -7.41
N GLN A 64 9.82 16.22 -8.28
CA GLN A 64 10.20 16.06 -9.68
C GLN A 64 11.68 15.67 -9.87
N SER A 65 12.12 14.58 -9.24
CA SER A 65 13.46 14.07 -9.52
C SER A 65 13.53 13.70 -11.00
N GLU A 66 14.37 14.37 -11.77
CA GLU A 66 14.75 13.95 -13.12
C GLU A 66 15.54 12.65 -12.99
N LEU A 67 14.84 11.52 -13.01
CA LEU A 67 15.46 10.20 -12.92
C LEU A 67 16.11 9.89 -14.26
N SER A 68 17.42 9.59 -14.23
CA SER A 68 18.16 9.11 -15.40
C SER A 68 17.57 7.78 -15.90
N VAL A 69 17.36 7.68 -17.20
CA VAL A 69 16.81 6.46 -17.84
C VAL A 69 17.75 5.29 -17.62
N GLY A 70 17.20 4.15 -17.19
CA GLY A 70 17.95 2.92 -16.95
C GLY A 70 18.42 2.74 -15.50
N SER A 71 18.14 3.72 -14.63
CA SER A 71 18.37 3.59 -13.18
C SER A 71 17.21 2.89 -12.47
N GLU A 72 17.46 2.38 -11.27
CA GLU A 72 16.41 1.95 -10.36
C GLU A 72 16.38 2.85 -9.12
N VAL A 73 15.18 3.10 -8.61
CA VAL A 73 14.97 3.85 -7.36
C VAL A 73 14.53 2.86 -6.30
N GLN A 74 15.35 2.71 -5.27
CA GLN A 74 14.94 2.04 -4.05
C GLN A 74 14.14 3.02 -3.20
N VAL A 75 12.97 2.58 -2.73
CA VAL A 75 12.12 3.30 -1.80
C VAL A 75 12.11 2.54 -0.48
N GLN A 76 12.30 3.25 0.62
CA GLN A 76 12.14 2.72 1.97
C GLN A 76 11.14 3.58 2.73
N ALA A 77 10.26 2.96 3.50
CA ALA A 77 9.26 3.64 4.29
C ALA A 77 9.24 3.09 5.72
N GLN A 78 9.17 4.01 6.69
CA GLN A 78 8.86 3.70 8.07
C GLN A 78 7.37 3.92 8.32
N ILE A 79 6.67 2.86 8.72
CA ILE A 79 5.22 2.87 8.89
C ILE A 79 4.91 2.54 10.35
N HIS A 80 4.21 3.45 11.01
CA HIS A 80 3.58 3.16 12.30
C HIS A 80 2.31 2.35 12.06
N LEU A 81 2.31 1.11 12.53
CA LEU A 81 1.23 0.14 12.30
C LEU A 81 0.12 0.19 13.35
N GLY A 82 0.33 0.90 14.46
CA GLY A 82 -0.57 0.85 15.62
C GLY A 82 -0.79 -0.60 16.07
N ARG A 83 -2.04 -1.06 16.01
CA ARG A 83 -2.46 -2.42 16.41
C ARG A 83 -2.49 -3.43 15.26
N LEU A 84 -2.21 -2.99 14.04
CA LEU A 84 -2.14 -3.86 12.87
C LEU A 84 -0.77 -4.55 12.80
N GLU A 85 -0.73 -5.71 12.18
CA GLU A 85 0.52 -6.41 11.89
C GLU A 85 1.01 -6.09 10.47
N PRO A 86 2.32 -6.24 10.17
CA PRO A 86 2.85 -5.97 8.83
C PRO A 86 2.13 -6.75 7.72
N GLN A 87 1.64 -7.95 8.02
CA GLN A 87 0.89 -8.81 7.09
C GLN A 87 -0.57 -8.35 6.85
N ASP A 88 -1.10 -7.48 7.70
CA ASP A 88 -2.46 -6.93 7.55
C ASP A 88 -2.52 -5.82 6.48
N VAL A 89 -1.36 -5.38 5.95
CA VAL A 89 -1.23 -4.24 5.04
C VAL A 89 -0.37 -4.56 3.82
N ALA A 90 -0.80 -4.07 2.66
CA ALA A 90 0.00 -3.99 1.44
C ALA A 90 0.55 -2.57 1.32
N VAL A 91 1.87 -2.44 1.29
CA VAL A 91 2.55 -1.15 1.12
C VAL A 91 3.02 -1.07 -0.33
N GLN A 92 2.62 0.00 -1.02
CA GLN A 92 2.79 0.12 -2.46
C GLN A 92 3.33 1.48 -2.84
N VAL A 93 4.18 1.49 -3.87
CA VAL A 93 4.51 2.72 -4.57
C VAL A 93 3.73 2.79 -5.87
N TYR A 94 2.91 3.82 -6.01
CA TYR A 94 2.22 4.16 -7.25
C TYR A 94 3.08 5.16 -8.02
N PHE A 95 3.53 4.81 -9.22
CA PHE A 95 4.51 5.61 -9.96
C PHE A 95 4.18 5.68 -11.45
N GLY A 96 4.62 6.74 -12.12
CA GLY A 96 4.45 6.87 -13.57
C GLY A 96 4.82 8.26 -14.08
N HIS A 97 4.47 8.53 -15.33
CA HIS A 97 4.68 9.84 -15.92
C HIS A 97 3.80 10.87 -15.26
N VAL A 98 4.33 12.03 -14.92
CA VAL A 98 3.50 13.15 -14.47
C VAL A 98 3.20 14.11 -15.61
N ASP A 99 1.95 14.52 -15.72
CA ASP A 99 1.58 15.60 -16.63
C ASP A 99 1.99 16.97 -16.09
N SER A 100 1.71 18.04 -16.85
CA SER A 100 2.01 19.42 -16.45
C SER A 100 1.35 19.84 -15.14
N SER A 101 0.25 19.19 -14.74
CA SER A 101 -0.43 19.42 -13.47
C SER A 101 0.14 18.61 -12.30
N GLY A 102 1.18 17.80 -12.54
CA GLY A 102 1.81 16.97 -11.52
C GLY A 102 1.06 15.66 -11.25
N ARG A 103 0.05 15.31 -12.05
CA ARG A 103 -0.71 14.07 -11.88
C ARG A 103 -0.05 12.92 -12.60
N ILE A 104 0.08 11.79 -11.92
CA ILE A 104 0.58 10.56 -12.50
C ILE A 104 -0.45 10.05 -13.53
N LYS A 105 0.01 9.83 -14.77
CA LYS A 105 -0.72 9.21 -15.88
C LYS A 105 -0.20 7.79 -16.08
N ASP A 106 -1.13 6.88 -16.38
CA ASP A 106 -0.84 5.46 -16.64
C ASP A 106 0.06 4.83 -15.57
N GLY A 107 -0.24 5.14 -14.30
CA GLY A 107 0.62 4.75 -13.19
C GLY A 107 0.64 3.24 -12.97
N GLN A 108 1.82 2.76 -12.62
CA GLN A 108 2.14 1.39 -12.27
C GLN A 108 2.28 1.26 -10.75
N ILE A 109 2.24 0.02 -10.27
CA ILE A 109 2.35 -0.30 -8.85
C ILE A 109 3.63 -1.14 -8.66
N ALA A 110 4.45 -0.74 -7.71
CA ALA A 110 5.52 -1.57 -7.14
C ALA A 110 5.12 -1.94 -5.71
N GLU A 111 5.05 -3.24 -5.42
CA GLU A 111 4.84 -3.73 -4.05
C GLU A 111 6.12 -3.52 -3.24
N MET A 112 5.95 -3.13 -1.98
CA MET A 112 7.03 -3.05 -0.99
C MET A 112 6.94 -4.26 -0.06
N THR A 113 8.11 -4.76 0.34
CA THR A 113 8.23 -5.91 1.22
C THR A 113 8.55 -5.43 2.63
N TYR A 114 7.89 -6.02 3.64
CA TYR A 114 8.25 -5.83 5.03
C TYR A 114 9.68 -6.34 5.29
N GLU A 115 10.52 -5.48 5.87
CA GLU A 115 11.85 -5.86 6.32
C GLU A 115 11.74 -6.59 7.65
N GLN A 116 12.00 -7.90 7.64
CA GLN A 116 11.84 -8.76 8.81
C GLN A 116 12.62 -8.21 10.02
N ASP A 117 12.05 -8.41 11.21
CA ASP A 117 12.61 -7.97 12.50
C ASP A 117 12.82 -6.46 12.67
N THR A 118 12.21 -5.63 11.81
CA THR A 118 12.27 -4.16 11.94
C THR A 118 11.13 -3.56 12.76
N LEU A 119 10.10 -4.35 13.12
CA LEU A 119 8.99 -3.89 13.94
C LEU A 119 9.44 -3.58 15.37
N ASP A 120 9.48 -2.30 15.71
CA ASP A 120 9.99 -1.80 16.98
C ASP A 120 8.92 -1.79 18.11
N PRO A 121 9.30 -1.53 19.37
CA PRO A 121 8.35 -1.41 20.48
C PRO A 121 7.33 -0.27 20.34
N GLN A 122 7.59 0.73 19.49
CA GLN A 122 6.67 1.82 19.16
C GLN A 122 5.76 1.47 17.96
N ARG A 123 5.77 0.21 17.51
CA ARG A 123 4.97 -0.30 16.39
C ARG A 123 5.33 0.33 15.04
N VAL A 124 6.57 0.78 14.88
CA VAL A 124 7.11 1.24 13.59
C VAL A 124 7.85 0.09 12.92
N ALA A 125 7.55 -0.17 11.64
CA ALA A 125 8.20 -1.17 10.82
C ALA A 125 8.73 -0.56 9.51
N SER A 126 9.81 -1.15 8.99
CA SER A 126 10.39 -0.76 7.71
C SER A 126 9.84 -1.62 6.56
N PHE A 127 9.54 -0.96 5.45
CA PHE A 127 9.17 -1.60 4.19
C PHE A 127 10.06 -1.07 3.08
N SER A 128 10.46 -1.92 2.14
CA SER A 128 11.27 -1.51 0.99
C SER A 128 10.78 -2.10 -0.34
N GLY A 129 10.94 -1.32 -1.39
CA GLY A 129 10.60 -1.74 -2.76
C GLY A 129 11.43 -0.98 -3.79
N THR A 130 11.37 -1.43 -5.04
CA THR A 130 12.17 -0.86 -6.12
C THR A 130 11.28 -0.46 -7.28
N ILE A 131 11.48 0.76 -7.79
CA ILE A 131 10.81 1.28 -8.97
C ILE A 131 11.80 1.26 -10.14
N PRO A 132 11.46 0.62 -11.27
CA PRO A 132 12.30 0.64 -12.45
C PRO A 132 12.12 1.96 -13.22
N CYS A 133 13.18 2.74 -13.45
CA CYS A 133 13.12 3.96 -14.26
C CYS A 133 13.34 3.63 -15.73
N ARG A 134 12.27 3.14 -16.38
CA ARG A 134 12.36 2.62 -17.77
C ARG A 134 12.28 3.69 -18.85
N ILE A 135 11.89 4.94 -18.53
CA ILE A 135 11.56 5.96 -19.54
C ILE A 135 12.12 7.33 -19.11
N SER A 136 12.62 8.12 -20.07
CA SER A 136 13.05 9.51 -19.86
C SER A 136 11.86 10.43 -19.67
N GLY A 137 11.99 11.38 -18.74
CA GLY A 137 11.01 12.43 -18.54
C GLY A 137 10.60 12.58 -17.08
N ARG A 138 9.69 13.52 -16.82
CA ARG A 138 9.23 13.81 -15.47
C ARG A 138 8.39 12.66 -14.93
N HIS A 139 8.93 11.95 -13.95
CA HIS A 139 8.23 10.89 -13.24
C HIS A 139 7.81 11.37 -11.86
N GLY A 140 6.68 10.86 -11.41
CA GLY A 140 6.20 11.03 -10.04
C GLY A 140 5.90 9.68 -9.45
N TYR A 141 6.05 9.58 -8.14
CA TYR A 141 5.66 8.43 -7.36
C TYR A 141 5.01 8.89 -6.06
N ALA A 142 4.11 8.08 -5.53
CA ALA A 142 3.42 8.31 -4.27
C ALA A 142 3.28 6.97 -3.54
N LEU A 143 3.47 6.97 -2.23
CA LEU A 143 3.33 5.78 -1.42
C LEU A 143 1.89 5.66 -0.93
N ARG A 144 1.37 4.43 -0.92
CA ARG A 144 0.04 4.12 -0.38
C ARG A 144 0.05 2.82 0.38
N ILE A 145 -0.87 2.69 1.31
CA ILE A 145 -1.10 1.50 2.11
C ILE A 145 -2.56 1.06 1.92
N LEU A 146 -2.77 -0.23 1.68
CA LEU A 146 -4.08 -0.87 1.54
C LEU A 146 -4.20 -2.06 2.50
N PRO A 147 -5.42 -2.46 2.90
CA PRO A 147 -5.61 -3.69 3.64
C PRO A 147 -5.18 -4.92 2.82
N GLN A 148 -4.53 -5.88 3.46
CA GLN A 148 -4.11 -7.14 2.86
C GLN A 148 -4.51 -8.34 3.73
N HIS A 149 -5.14 -9.33 3.09
CA HIS A 149 -5.46 -10.61 3.69
C HIS A 149 -5.58 -11.67 2.58
N GLU A 150 -5.14 -12.90 2.85
CA GLU A 150 -5.13 -14.00 1.86
C GLU A 150 -6.52 -14.32 1.27
N ASP A 151 -7.56 -14.23 2.10
CA ASP A 151 -8.96 -14.45 1.71
C ASP A 151 -9.66 -13.20 1.15
N LEU A 152 -8.94 -12.09 0.96
CA LEU A 152 -9.52 -10.88 0.39
C LEU A 152 -9.49 -10.95 -1.13
N ILE A 153 -10.68 -10.97 -1.75
CA ILE A 153 -10.83 -11.07 -3.21
C ILE A 153 -10.33 -9.79 -3.90
N GLU A 154 -10.58 -8.62 -3.29
CA GLU A 154 -10.12 -7.32 -3.79
C GLU A 154 -9.61 -6.43 -2.65
N SER A 155 -8.36 -5.95 -2.75
CA SER A 155 -7.75 -5.07 -1.74
C SER A 155 -8.50 -3.75 -1.51
N TYR A 156 -9.31 -3.32 -2.48
CA TYR A 156 -10.11 -2.10 -2.40
C TYR A 156 -11.49 -2.30 -1.76
N GLU A 157 -11.94 -3.54 -1.55
CA GLU A 157 -13.26 -3.84 -0.96
C GLU A 157 -13.51 -3.10 0.37
N PRO A 158 -12.53 -2.92 1.27
CA PRO A 158 -12.75 -2.20 2.52
C PRO A 158 -12.93 -0.68 2.35
N GLY A 159 -12.61 -0.12 1.18
CA GLY A 159 -12.64 1.33 0.92
C GLY A 159 -11.58 2.12 1.69
N LEU A 160 -10.54 1.45 2.17
CA LEU A 160 -9.47 2.02 2.99
C LEU A 160 -8.20 2.14 2.14
N ILE A 161 -7.71 3.37 1.99
CA ILE A 161 -6.42 3.65 1.38
C ILE A 161 -5.80 4.79 2.18
N LEU A 162 -4.60 4.57 2.71
CA LEU A 162 -3.79 5.64 3.30
C LEU A 162 -2.75 6.05 2.27
N TRP A 163 -2.76 7.30 1.86
CA TRP A 163 -1.73 7.88 1.00
C TRP A 163 -0.70 8.59 1.86
N GLU A 164 0.55 8.55 1.41
CA GLU A 164 1.55 9.50 1.88
C GLU A 164 1.04 10.91 1.55
N SER A 165 0.89 11.71 2.60
CA SER A 165 0.49 13.11 2.47
C SER A 165 1.76 13.94 2.46
N GLY A 166 2.17 14.35 1.25
CA GLY A 166 3.31 15.25 1.07
C GLY A 166 3.23 16.43 2.02
N ARG A 167 4.32 16.67 2.75
CA ARG A 167 4.39 17.71 3.77
C ARG A 167 4.69 19.08 3.17
#